data_AF-A0A2A2XWK6-F1
#
_entry.id   AF-A0A2A2XWK6-F1
#
_cell.length_a   1.000
_cell.length_b   1.000
_cell.length_c   1.000
_cell.angle_alpha   90.00
_cell.angle_beta   90.00
_cell.angle_gamma   90.00
#
_symmetry.space_group_name_H-M   'P 1'
#
loop_
_entity.id
_entity.type
_entity.pdbx_description
1 polymer ?
#
loop_
_entity_poly.entity_id
_entity_poly.type
_entity_poly.pdbx_seq_one_letter_code
_entity_poly.pdbx_strand_id
1 'polypeptide(L)'
;MNTLAALEQYSDLCDELDLYMHEENSHLRADGNDQEILVNRKRQILSKLENGLEFLRMAGPVKSADHSASSEVRKRVLGKILKLLLLSRESEQLLLKNTVRNTPRFEATPTPARLATTYKAHKPARSVSAHAESAWVVW
;
A
#
# COMPACT_ATOMS: atom_id res chain seq x y z
N MET A 1 1.71 31.86 -23.65
CA MET A 1 0.71 30.88 -23.15
C MET A 1 0.04 31.49 -21.92
N ASN A 2 -1.29 31.39 -21.75
CA ASN A 2 -1.99 32.00 -20.61
C ASN A 2 -1.86 31.09 -19.35
N THR A 3 -1.63 31.70 -18.20
CA THR A 3 -1.64 31.08 -16.86
C THR A 3 -2.86 30.20 -16.60
N LEU A 4 -4.04 30.63 -17.03
CA LEU A 4 -5.29 29.88 -16.84
C LEU A 4 -5.28 28.58 -17.65
N ALA A 5 -4.87 28.63 -18.91
CA ALA A 5 -4.77 27.44 -19.76
C ALA A 5 -3.73 26.42 -19.23
N ALA A 6 -2.60 26.91 -18.69
CA ALA A 6 -1.61 26.05 -18.05
C ALA A 6 -2.16 25.38 -16.77
N LEU A 7 -3.01 26.07 -16.01
CA LEU A 7 -3.66 25.50 -14.81
C LEU A 7 -4.71 24.45 -15.16
N GLU A 8 -5.48 24.67 -16.23
CA GLU A 8 -6.44 23.68 -16.73
C GLU A 8 -5.72 22.42 -17.22
N GLN A 9 -4.66 22.58 -18.01
CA GLN A 9 -3.82 21.47 -18.45
C GLN A 9 -3.25 20.68 -17.27
N TYR A 10 -2.76 21.37 -16.24
CA TYR A 10 -2.24 20.71 -15.03
C TYR A 10 -3.35 19.99 -14.24
N SER A 11 -4.55 20.57 -14.20
CA SER A 11 -5.74 19.93 -13.61
C SER A 11 -6.08 18.62 -14.31
N ASP A 12 -5.98 18.56 -15.64
CA ASP A 12 -6.24 17.35 -16.42
C ASP A 12 -5.17 16.28 -16.20
N LEU A 13 -3.89 16.69 -16.08
CA LEU A 13 -2.80 15.78 -15.70
C LEU A 13 -3.02 15.18 -14.30
N CYS A 14 -3.57 15.94 -13.35
CA CYS A 14 -3.96 15.40 -12.05
C CYS A 14 -5.07 14.34 -12.16
N ASP A 15 -6.02 14.48 -13.09
CA ASP A 15 -7.07 13.47 -13.33
C ASP A 15 -6.50 12.21 -13.99
N GLU A 16 -5.57 12.37 -14.95
CA GLU A 16 -4.84 11.23 -15.55
C GLU A 16 -4.08 10.45 -14.47
N LEU A 17 -3.42 11.15 -13.55
CA LEU A 17 -2.70 10.52 -12.44
C LEU A 17 -3.65 9.85 -11.43
N ASP A 18 -4.81 10.44 -11.13
CA ASP A 18 -5.81 9.86 -10.23
C ASP A 18 -6.32 8.50 -10.76
N LEU A 19 -6.64 8.44 -12.05
CA LEU A 19 -7.02 7.20 -12.72
C LEU A 19 -5.90 6.16 -12.65
N TYR A 20 -4.67 6.56 -12.98
CA TYR A 20 -3.50 5.68 -12.89
C TYR A 20 -3.30 5.10 -11.48
N MET A 21 -3.46 5.91 -10.43
CA MET A 21 -3.27 5.46 -9.05
C MET A 21 -4.36 4.47 -8.61
N HIS A 22 -5.59 4.64 -9.08
CA HIS A 22 -6.65 3.65 -8.86
C HIS A 22 -6.36 2.32 -9.59
N GLU A 23 -5.85 2.39 -10.82
CA GLU A 23 -5.38 1.21 -11.56
C GLU A 23 -4.23 0.51 -10.80
N GLU A 24 -3.21 1.27 -10.37
CA GLU A 24 -2.08 0.76 -9.59
C GLU A 24 -2.55 0.07 -8.30
N ASN A 25 -3.45 0.69 -7.54
CA ASN A 25 -4.01 0.09 -6.32
C ASN A 25 -4.82 -1.19 -6.61
N SER A 26 -5.56 -1.23 -7.72
CA SER A 26 -6.27 -2.43 -8.17
C SER A 26 -5.28 -3.57 -8.48
N HIS A 27 -4.22 -3.27 -9.22
CA HIS A 27 -3.16 -4.23 -9.54
C HIS A 27 -2.43 -4.74 -8.30
N LEU A 28 -2.11 -3.86 -7.35
CA LEU A 28 -1.48 -4.24 -6.08
C LEU A 28 -2.36 -5.15 -5.24
N ARG A 29 -3.69 -5.00 -5.29
CA ARG A 29 -4.63 -5.89 -4.58
C ARG A 29 -4.75 -7.27 -5.20
N ALA A 30 -4.53 -7.39 -6.52
CA ALA A 30 -4.72 -8.60 -7.29
C ALA A 30 -3.46 -9.49 -7.40
N ASP A 31 -2.38 -9.22 -6.66
CA ASP A 31 -1.09 -9.92 -6.75
C ASP A 31 -0.52 -9.96 -8.19
N GLY A 32 -0.64 -8.86 -8.94
CA GLY A 32 -0.27 -8.81 -10.37
C GLY A 32 1.25 -8.88 -10.64
N ASN A 33 1.65 -9.65 -11.66
CA ASN A 33 3.05 -9.84 -12.11
C ASN A 33 3.60 -8.71 -12.99
N ASP A 34 2.76 -7.81 -13.54
CA ASP A 34 3.17 -6.80 -14.53
C ASP A 34 3.66 -5.48 -13.90
N GLN A 35 4.58 -5.57 -12.94
CA GLN A 35 5.06 -4.39 -12.21
C GLN A 35 5.90 -3.44 -13.07
N GLU A 36 6.66 -3.96 -14.04
CA GLU A 36 7.57 -3.15 -14.84
C GLU A 36 6.82 -2.18 -15.78
N ILE A 37 5.70 -2.63 -16.36
CA ILE A 37 4.86 -1.81 -17.25
C ILE A 37 4.23 -0.66 -16.45
N LEU A 38 3.72 -0.94 -15.26
CA LEU A 38 3.13 0.08 -14.38
C LEU A 38 4.17 1.10 -13.95
N VAL A 39 5.36 0.67 -13.52
CA VAL A 39 6.44 1.58 -13.12
C VAL A 39 6.87 2.47 -14.29
N ASN A 40 6.99 1.93 -15.50
CA ASN A 40 7.34 2.74 -16.67
C ASN A 40 6.25 3.77 -17.01
N ARG A 41 4.97 3.39 -16.94
CA ARG A 41 3.85 4.32 -17.10
C ARG A 41 3.84 5.41 -16.02
N LYS A 42 4.12 5.05 -14.76
CA LYS A 42 4.26 5.99 -13.65
C LYS A 42 5.33 7.05 -13.91
N ARG A 43 6.52 6.63 -14.37
CA ARG A 43 7.62 7.55 -14.72
C ARG A 43 7.20 8.54 -15.82
N GLN A 44 6.49 8.07 -16.85
CA GLN A 44 6.01 8.92 -17.92
C GLN A 44 5.01 9.97 -17.43
N ILE A 45 4.03 9.58 -16.60
CA ILE A 45 3.03 10.51 -16.05
C ILE A 45 3.70 11.54 -15.14
N LEU A 46 4.65 11.12 -14.29
CA LEU A 46 5.39 12.04 -13.42
C LEU A 46 6.21 13.06 -14.23
N SER A 47 6.87 12.62 -15.31
CA SER A 47 7.59 13.54 -16.20
C SER A 47 6.65 14.56 -16.86
N LYS A 48 5.45 14.15 -17.31
CA LYS A 48 4.43 15.10 -17.81
C LYS A 48 4.01 16.10 -16.73
N LEU A 49 3.83 15.65 -15.49
CA LEU A 49 3.43 16.49 -14.37
C LEU A 49 4.52 17.52 -14.01
N GLU A 50 5.78 17.09 -13.96
CA GLU A 50 6.94 17.96 -13.74
C GLU A 50 7.04 19.05 -14.81
N ASN A 51 6.93 18.66 -16.09
CA ASN A 51 6.90 19.61 -17.20
C ASN A 51 5.72 20.58 -17.07
N GLY A 52 4.52 20.09 -16.74
CA GLY A 52 3.33 20.92 -16.51
C GLY A 52 3.53 21.93 -15.38
N LEU A 53 4.22 21.53 -14.31
CA LEU A 53 4.54 22.39 -13.18
C LEU A 53 5.59 23.44 -13.54
N GLU A 54 6.59 23.08 -14.34
CA GLU A 54 7.55 24.03 -14.89
C GLU A 54 6.87 25.07 -15.80
N PHE A 55 5.96 24.65 -16.68
CA PHE A 55 5.15 25.56 -17.48
C PHE A 55 4.34 26.54 -16.62
N LEU A 56 3.75 26.07 -15.52
CA LEU A 56 3.05 26.92 -14.56
C LEU A 56 3.96 27.95 -13.90
N ARG A 57 5.20 27.57 -13.55
CA ARG A 57 6.20 28.50 -12.99
C ARG A 57 6.61 29.55 -14.01
N MET A 58 6.77 29.17 -15.28
CA MET A 58 7.15 30.10 -16.34
C MET A 58 6.01 31.03 -16.79
N ALA A 59 4.75 30.60 -16.66
CA ALA A 59 3.59 31.39 -17.09
C ALA A 59 3.41 32.70 -16.29
N GLY A 60 4.05 32.82 -15.12
CA GLY A 60 4.06 34.05 -14.32
C GLY A 60 2.74 34.35 -13.60
N PRO A 61 2.62 35.50 -12.94
CA PRO A 61 1.42 35.87 -12.19
C PRO A 61 0.23 36.14 -13.11
N VAL A 62 -0.95 35.74 -12.65
CA VAL A 62 -2.24 35.91 -13.35
C VAL A 62 -2.61 37.39 -13.43
N LYS A 63 -2.98 37.86 -14.62
CA LYS A 63 -3.48 39.23 -14.82
C LYS A 63 -4.81 39.43 -14.07
N SER A 64 -5.03 40.62 -13.53
CA SER A 64 -6.14 40.92 -12.61
C SER A 64 -7.55 40.56 -13.12
N ALA A 65 -7.77 40.59 -14.44
CA ALA A 65 -9.05 40.24 -15.06
C ALA A 65 -9.41 38.75 -14.95
N ASP A 66 -8.42 37.85 -14.93
CA ASP A 66 -8.63 36.40 -14.90
C ASP A 66 -8.45 35.82 -13.48
N HIS A 67 -8.32 36.69 -12.47
CA HIS A 67 -7.91 36.29 -11.13
C HIS A 67 -8.94 35.40 -10.43
N SER A 68 -10.25 35.68 -10.58
CA SER A 68 -11.32 34.89 -9.97
C SER A 68 -11.38 33.48 -10.57
N ALA A 69 -11.46 33.38 -11.89
CA ALA A 69 -11.47 32.10 -12.62
C ALA A 69 -10.21 31.27 -12.30
N SER A 70 -9.03 31.90 -12.32
CA SER A 70 -7.79 31.23 -11.93
C SER A 70 -7.77 30.78 -10.47
N SER A 71 -8.39 31.54 -9.56
CA SER A 71 -8.49 31.17 -8.14
C SER A 71 -9.32 29.91 -7.92
N GLU A 72 -10.44 29.76 -8.64
CA GLU A 72 -11.28 28.56 -8.58
C GLU A 72 -10.56 27.33 -9.12
N VAL A 73 -9.87 27.46 -10.27
CA VAL A 73 -9.08 26.36 -10.84
C VAL A 73 -7.94 25.96 -9.89
N ARG A 74 -7.22 26.93 -9.29
CA ARG A 74 -6.18 26.63 -8.28
C ARG A 74 -6.73 25.86 -7.09
N LYS A 75 -7.89 26.24 -6.55
CA LYS A 75 -8.54 25.51 -5.45
C LYS A 75 -8.89 24.08 -5.84
N ARG A 76 -9.40 23.87 -7.04
CA ARG A 76 -9.71 22.54 -7.59
C ARG A 76 -8.46 21.69 -7.71
N VAL A 77 -7.39 22.23 -8.30
CA VAL A 77 -6.09 21.55 -8.44
C VAL A 77 -5.52 21.18 -7.07
N LEU A 78 -5.56 22.08 -6.09
CA LEU A 78 -5.11 21.79 -4.73
C LEU A 78 -5.90 20.63 -4.09
N GLY A 79 -7.22 20.62 -4.26
CA GLY A 79 -8.07 19.50 -3.81
C GLY A 79 -7.67 18.17 -4.45
N LYS A 80 -7.38 18.16 -5.75
CA LYS A 80 -6.89 16.98 -6.48
C LYS A 80 -5.53 16.52 -5.95
N ILE A 81 -4.57 17.43 -5.75
CA ILE A 81 -3.25 17.09 -5.20
C ILE A 81 -3.39 16.43 -3.82
N LEU A 82 -4.23 16.98 -2.94
CA LEU A 82 -4.48 16.38 -1.62
C LEU A 82 -5.07 14.96 -1.74
N LYS A 83 -6.01 14.76 -2.67
CA LYS A 83 -6.57 13.43 -2.95
C LYS A 83 -5.47 12.45 -3.42
N LEU A 84 -4.61 12.88 -4.34
CA LEU A 84 -3.50 12.08 -4.87
C LEU A 84 -2.51 11.68 -3.76
N LEU A 85 -2.22 12.56 -2.81
CA LEU A 85 -1.38 12.23 -1.66
C LEU A 85 -2.00 11.13 -0.77
N LEU A 86 -3.32 11.15 -0.59
CA LEU A 86 -4.03 10.10 0.14
C LEU A 86 -3.97 8.76 -0.61
N LEU A 87 -4.17 8.78 -1.93
CA LEU A 87 -4.02 7.59 -2.76
C LEU A 87 -2.59 7.05 -2.70
N SER A 88 -1.57 7.92 -2.68
CA SER A 88 -0.17 7.52 -2.60
C SER A 88 0.13 6.77 -1.31
N ARG A 89 -0.45 7.24 -0.21
CA ARG A 89 -0.35 6.56 1.09
C ARG A 89 -1.02 5.19 1.05
N GLU A 90 -2.16 5.06 0.38
CA GLU A 90 -2.84 3.77 0.20
C GLU A 90 -1.98 2.79 -0.61
N SER A 91 -1.38 3.25 -1.72
CA SER A 91 -0.48 2.44 -2.55
C SER A 91 0.71 1.92 -1.74
N GLU A 92 1.31 2.76 -0.90
CA GLU A 92 2.41 2.38 -0.02
C GLU A 92 1.98 1.31 1.00
N GLN A 93 0.80 1.45 1.60
CA GLN A 93 0.26 0.45 2.52
C GLN A 93 0.03 -0.91 1.83
N LEU A 94 -0.47 -0.90 0.59
CA LEU A 94 -0.66 -2.12 -0.19
C LEU A 94 0.67 -2.77 -0.55
N LEU A 95 1.67 -1.98 -0.95
CA LEU A 95 3.03 -2.46 -1.20
C LEU A 95 3.63 -3.12 0.04
N LEU A 96 3.54 -2.47 1.20
CA LEU A 96 4.03 -3.03 2.47
C LEU A 96 3.30 -4.32 2.86
N LYS A 97 1.98 -4.39 2.65
CA LYS A 97 1.22 -5.61 2.90
C LYS A 97 1.68 -6.76 2.01
N ASN A 98 1.94 -6.48 0.73
CA ASN A 98 2.39 -7.48 -0.23
C ASN A 98 3.83 -7.92 0.06
N THR A 99 4.73 -7.02 0.45
CA THR A 99 6.09 -7.40 0.84
C THR A 99 6.09 -8.28 2.08
N VAL A 100 5.30 -7.96 3.11
CA VAL A 100 5.17 -8.79 4.33
C VAL A 100 4.53 -10.15 4.03
N ARG A 101 3.54 -10.20 3.13
CA ARG A 101 2.91 -11.47 2.71
C ARG A 101 3.88 -12.36 1.92
N ASN A 102 4.73 -11.74 1.10
CA ASN A 102 5.65 -12.45 0.21
C ASN A 102 7.03 -12.73 0.83
N THR A 103 7.36 -12.11 1.97
CA THR A 103 8.51 -12.57 2.76
C THR A 103 8.23 -13.98 3.25
N PRO A 104 9.06 -14.99 2.88
CA PRO A 104 8.91 -16.32 3.42
C PRO A 104 9.00 -16.19 4.94
N ARG A 105 7.95 -16.61 5.66
CA ARG A 105 8.11 -16.86 7.09
C ARG A 105 9.28 -17.83 7.18
N PHE A 106 10.40 -17.38 7.75
CA PHE A 106 11.40 -18.30 8.27
C PHE A 106 10.64 -19.16 9.27
N GLU A 107 10.21 -20.34 8.84
CA GLU A 107 9.90 -21.41 9.76
C GLU A 107 11.20 -21.63 10.52
N ALA A 108 11.26 -21.04 11.71
CA ALA A 108 12.35 -21.28 12.62
C ALA A 108 12.40 -22.78 12.82
N THR A 109 13.42 -23.44 12.26
CA THR A 109 13.69 -24.85 12.52
C THR A 109 13.65 -25.01 14.03
N PRO A 110 12.72 -25.80 14.58
CA PRO A 110 12.55 -25.88 16.02
C PRO A 110 13.86 -26.40 16.59
N THR A 111 14.60 -25.52 17.24
CA THR A 111 15.85 -25.87 17.91
C THR A 111 15.49 -26.90 18.97
N PRO A 112 16.28 -27.97 19.17
CA PRO A 112 15.95 -29.04 20.13
C PRO A 112 15.63 -28.53 21.54
N ALA A 113 16.16 -27.36 21.93
CA ALA A 113 15.80 -26.67 23.17
C ALA A 113 14.32 -26.24 23.26
N ARG A 114 13.70 -25.78 22.16
CA ARG A 114 12.27 -25.44 22.08
C ARG A 114 11.36 -26.67 22.05
N LEU A 115 11.84 -27.78 21.48
CA LEU A 115 11.14 -29.06 21.57
C LEU A 115 11.18 -29.61 23.00
N ALA A 116 12.31 -29.47 23.71
CA ALA A 116 12.43 -29.91 25.09
C ALA A 116 11.52 -29.13 26.06
N THR A 117 11.31 -27.84 25.85
CA THR A 117 10.40 -27.04 26.70
C THR A 117 8.93 -27.38 26.46
N THR A 118 8.53 -27.58 25.19
CA THR A 118 7.16 -28.00 24.85
C THR A 118 6.84 -29.41 25.35
N TYR A 119 7.78 -30.36 25.26
CA TYR A 119 7.61 -31.71 25.81
C TYR A 119 7.53 -31.74 27.34
N LYS A 120 8.26 -30.85 28.03
CA LYS A 120 8.15 -30.68 29.48
C LYS A 120 6.81 -30.07 29.89
N ALA A 121 6.28 -29.14 29.10
CA ALA A 121 4.99 -28.50 29.36
C ALA A 121 3.79 -29.46 29.16
N HIS A 122 3.91 -30.44 28.26
CA HIS A 122 2.87 -31.44 27.99
C HIS A 122 3.09 -32.79 28.66
N LYS A 123 3.98 -32.90 29.66
CA LYS A 123 4.15 -34.16 30.41
C LYS A 123 2.84 -34.44 31.19
N PRO A 124 2.03 -35.45 30.82
CA PRO A 124 0.82 -35.75 31.57
C PRO A 124 1.22 -36.15 32.98
N ALA A 125 0.62 -35.50 33.98
CA ALA A 125 0.80 -35.86 35.37
C ALA A 125 0.42 -37.33 35.53
N ARG A 126 1.41 -38.17 35.84
CA ARG A 126 1.24 -39.59 36.13
C ARG A 126 0.31 -39.69 37.34
N SER A 127 -0.95 -40.08 37.12
CA SER A 127 -1.88 -40.37 38.21
C SER A 127 -1.33 -41.56 38.99
N VAL A 128 -0.86 -41.31 40.20
CA VAL A 128 -0.56 -42.34 41.17
C VAL A 128 -1.87 -42.68 41.87
N SER A 129 -2.39 -43.89 41.67
CA SER A 129 -3.26 -44.53 42.65
C SER A 129 -2.75 -45.94 42.87
N ALA A 130 -2.13 -46.12 44.03
CA ALA A 130 -1.69 -47.39 44.57
C ALA A 130 -2.87 -48.08 45.28
N HIS A 131 -2.82 -49.42 45.29
CA HIS A 131 -3.53 -50.37 46.17
C HIS A 131 -5.05 -50.52 46.03
N ALA A 132 -5.48 -51.70 45.58
CA ALA A 132 -6.36 -52.59 46.35
C ALA A 132 -6.45 -53.99 45.69
N GLU A 133 -6.46 -55.00 46.54
CA GLU A 133 -6.44 -56.43 46.26
C GLU A 133 -7.77 -56.96 45.69
N SER A 134 -7.71 -58.24 45.31
CA SER A 134 -8.78 -59.26 45.35
C SER A 134 -9.62 -59.57 44.09
N ALA A 135 -9.57 -60.86 43.75
CA ALA A 135 -10.55 -61.69 43.03
C ALA A 135 -10.83 -61.30 41.56
N TRP A 136 -10.81 -62.21 40.58
CA TRP A 136 -11.49 -63.50 40.54
C TRP A 136 -10.79 -64.47 39.57
N VAL A 137 -10.56 -65.69 40.03
CA VAL A 137 -10.62 -66.91 39.20
C VAL A 137 -12.06 -67.44 39.28
N VAL A 138 -12.40 -68.39 38.41
CA VAL A 138 -13.64 -69.18 38.24
C VAL A 138 -14.60 -68.57 37.20
N TRP A 139 -14.96 -69.19 36.07
CA TRP A 139 -14.91 -70.58 35.58
C TRP A 139 -14.25 -70.67 34.20
#